data_AF-A0A8S1M558-F1
#
_entry.id   AF-A0A8S1M558-F1
#
_cell.length_a   1.000
_cell.length_b   1.000
_cell.length_c   1.000
_cell.angle_alpha   90.00
_cell.angle_beta   90.00
_cell.angle_gamma   90.00
#
_symmetry.space_group_name_H-M   'P 1'
#
loop_
_entity.id
_entity.type
_entity.pdbx_description
1 polymer ?
#
loop_
_entity_poly.entity_id
_entity_poly.type
_entity_poly.pdbx_seq_one_letter_code
_entity_poly.pdbx_strand_id
1 'polypeptide(L)'
;MGQTCSNKRQANKSHQTQSSKAVLGDSHQIILTNPTCFQPQNELKQFKQLSLLLSLVGSLDQLQQITRDLLKQLFAQKNNCQIIIQNTIRRELRIKGLIRPPQQDDESLLFQNKKFNKSLKTQLTIAAEIIRTLQQDEDFQDKFPTMCVSFMELADSIQSISL
;
A
#
# COMPACT_ATOMS: atom_id res chain seq x y z
N MET A 1 6.99 66.98 8.92
CA MET A 1 5.90 67.96 8.74
C MET A 1 4.81 67.21 7.98
N GLY A 2 3.77 66.71 8.65
CA GLY A 2 2.60 67.48 9.10
C GLY A 2 1.62 67.58 7.93
N GLN A 3 0.33 67.27 7.99
CA GLN A 3 -0.62 67.00 9.06
C GLN A 3 -1.92 66.60 8.31
N THR A 4 -2.57 65.49 8.68
CA THR A 4 -3.94 65.41 9.28
C THR A 4 -5.13 65.76 8.36
N CYS A 5 -6.06 64.80 8.17
CA CYS A 5 -7.40 64.76 8.83
C CYS A 5 -8.50 65.43 7.96
N SER A 6 -9.79 65.11 7.98
CA SER A 6 -10.67 64.14 8.66
C SER A 6 -12.09 64.37 8.09
N ASN A 7 -12.97 63.37 8.18
CA ASN A 7 -14.36 63.46 8.69
C ASN A 7 -15.10 62.15 8.29
N LYS A 8 -15.44 61.20 9.17
CA LYS A 8 -16.10 61.18 10.49
C LYS A 8 -17.62 61.39 10.42
N ARG A 9 -18.37 60.31 10.67
CA ARG A 9 -19.55 60.15 11.56
C ARG A 9 -20.01 58.68 11.45
N GLN A 10 -19.76 57.76 12.39
CA GLN A 10 -20.19 57.64 13.80
C GLN A 10 -21.70 57.77 14.01
N ALA A 11 -22.31 56.69 14.52
CA ALA A 11 -23.16 56.63 15.73
C ALA A 11 -23.74 55.19 15.82
N ASN A 12 -23.32 54.38 16.80
CA ASN A 12 -23.91 54.23 18.15
C ASN A 12 -25.13 53.29 18.13
N LYS A 13 -25.42 52.39 19.08
CA LYS A 13 -24.91 52.10 20.44
C LYS A 13 -25.66 50.83 20.89
N SER A 14 -24.98 49.79 21.39
CA SER A 14 -24.76 49.45 22.81
C SER A 14 -25.96 48.88 23.57
N HIS A 15 -25.80 47.69 24.16
CA HIS A 15 -25.67 47.43 25.61
C HIS A 15 -25.44 45.91 25.84
N GLN A 16 -24.33 45.48 26.44
CA GLN A 16 -24.12 45.21 27.89
C GLN A 16 -25.08 44.12 28.42
N THR A 17 -24.67 43.04 29.13
CA THR A 17 -23.63 42.95 30.17
C THR A 17 -23.33 41.47 30.52
N GLN A 18 -22.05 41.19 30.85
CA GLN A 18 -21.44 40.17 31.74
C GLN A 18 -22.29 38.99 32.27
N SER A 19 -21.77 37.75 32.31
CA SER A 19 -20.86 37.28 33.37
C SER A 19 -20.33 35.88 33.09
N SER A 20 -19.07 35.65 33.45
CA SER A 20 -18.26 34.45 33.28
C SER A 20 -18.85 33.17 33.87
N LYS A 21 -18.78 32.07 33.11
CA LYS A 21 -18.36 30.76 33.63
C LYS A 21 -17.63 30.01 32.53
N ALA A 22 -16.33 29.82 32.73
CA ALA A 22 -15.58 28.81 32.02
C ALA A 22 -16.18 27.44 32.36
N VAL A 23 -16.58 26.70 31.34
CA VAL A 23 -16.51 25.24 31.36
C VAL A 23 -15.67 24.88 30.15
N LEU A 24 -14.45 24.42 30.45
CA LEU A 24 -13.65 23.59 29.56
C LEU A 24 -14.51 22.38 29.21
N GLY A 25 -15.27 22.48 28.14
CA GLY A 25 -15.95 21.35 27.52
C GLY A 25 -15.11 20.95 26.33
N ASP A 26 -14.45 19.81 26.45
CA ASP A 26 -13.62 19.20 25.42
C ASP A 26 -14.21 19.40 24.03
N SER A 27 -13.60 20.31 23.27
CA SER A 27 -13.81 20.37 21.83
C SER A 27 -13.02 19.23 21.21
N HIS A 28 -13.45 18.00 21.49
CA HIS A 28 -13.34 16.93 20.52
C HIS A 28 -14.15 17.39 19.32
N GLN A 29 -13.54 18.19 18.45
CA GLN A 29 -13.86 18.12 17.04
C GLN A 29 -13.61 16.67 16.68
N ILE A 30 -14.68 15.88 16.70
CA ILE A 30 -14.72 14.59 16.05
C ILE A 30 -14.52 14.94 14.59
N ILE A 31 -13.27 14.87 14.14
CA ILE A 31 -12.97 14.77 12.73
C ILE A 31 -13.67 13.49 12.32
N LEU A 32 -14.87 13.62 11.76
CA LEU A 32 -15.51 12.59 10.95
C LEU A 32 -14.61 12.41 9.73
N THR A 33 -13.49 11.71 9.92
CA THR A 33 -12.76 11.11 8.81
C THR A 33 -13.73 10.13 8.21
N ASN A 34 -14.33 10.50 7.08
CA ASN A 34 -15.10 9.59 6.25
C ASN A 34 -14.35 8.25 6.20
N PRO A 35 -14.89 7.15 6.74
CA PRO A 35 -14.29 5.85 6.60
C PRO A 35 -14.65 5.31 5.22
N THR A 36 -14.48 6.13 4.17
CA THR A 36 -14.29 5.61 2.81
C THR A 36 -12.90 4.99 2.77
N CYS A 37 -12.77 3.89 3.52
CA CYS A 37 -12.17 2.64 3.12
C CYS A 37 -10.95 2.83 2.21
N PHE A 38 -9.85 3.30 2.79
CA PHE A 38 -8.52 2.94 2.31
C PHE A 38 -8.34 1.43 2.56
N GLN A 39 -9.06 0.58 1.82
CA GLN A 39 -8.68 -0.82 1.74
C GLN A 39 -7.40 -0.86 0.93
N PRO A 40 -6.28 -1.33 1.51
CA PRO A 40 -5.10 -1.58 0.71
C PRO A 40 -5.52 -2.54 -0.40
N GLN A 41 -5.27 -2.18 -1.67
CA GLN A 41 -5.59 -3.04 -2.81
C GLN A 41 -5.12 -4.46 -2.51
N ASN A 42 -6.02 -5.43 -2.68
CA ASN A 42 -5.74 -6.82 -2.33
C ASN A 42 -4.47 -7.33 -3.02
N GLU A 43 -4.18 -6.85 -4.23
CA GLU A 43 -2.96 -7.15 -4.98
C GLU A 43 -1.69 -6.63 -4.29
N LEU A 44 -1.70 -5.41 -3.73
CA LEU A 44 -0.56 -4.88 -2.99
C LEU A 44 -0.32 -5.66 -1.69
N LYS A 45 -1.38 -6.09 -1.01
CA LYS A 45 -1.27 -6.98 0.17
C LYS A 45 -0.66 -8.31 -0.21
N GLN A 46 -1.13 -8.92 -1.30
CA GLN A 46 -0.61 -10.19 -1.83
C GLN A 46 0.87 -10.07 -2.22
N PHE A 47 1.27 -8.98 -2.86
CA PHE A 47 2.68 -8.72 -3.16
C PHE A 47 3.55 -8.61 -1.90
N LYS A 48 3.05 -7.93 -0.86
CA LYS A 48 3.77 -7.81 0.43
C LYS A 48 3.91 -9.17 1.10
N GLN A 49 2.83 -9.98 1.09
CA GLN A 49 2.86 -11.35 1.61
C GLN A 49 3.84 -12.21 0.82
N LEU A 50 3.84 -12.16 -0.51
CA LEU A 50 4.82 -12.86 -1.36
C LEU A 50 6.25 -12.45 -1.00
N SER A 51 6.49 -11.16 -0.83
CA SER A 51 7.82 -10.63 -0.49
C SER A 51 8.28 -11.10 0.89
N LEU A 52 7.36 -11.17 1.86
CA LEU A 52 7.64 -11.69 3.19
C LEU A 52 7.98 -13.18 3.13
N LEU A 53 7.16 -14.00 2.48
CA LEU A 53 7.40 -15.44 2.38
C LEU A 53 8.73 -15.75 1.69
N LEU A 54 9.02 -15.07 0.58
CA LEU A 54 10.31 -15.22 -0.11
C LEU A 54 11.51 -14.79 0.73
N SER A 55 11.36 -13.83 1.65
CA SER A 55 12.44 -13.44 2.57
C SER A 55 12.77 -14.53 3.60
N LEU A 56 11.83 -15.45 3.88
CA LEU A 56 11.98 -16.53 4.85
C LEU A 56 12.61 -17.80 4.25
N VAL A 57 12.64 -17.93 2.91
CA VAL A 57 13.23 -19.10 2.20
C VAL A 57 14.71 -19.26 2.50
N GLY A 58 15.45 -18.18 2.79
CA GLY A 58 16.87 -18.27 3.12
C GLY A 58 17.74 -18.74 1.95
N SER A 59 18.76 -19.58 2.22
CA SER A 59 19.67 -20.09 1.20
C SER A 59 19.05 -21.25 0.39
N LEU A 60 19.31 -21.27 -0.91
CA LEU A 60 18.84 -22.27 -1.87
C LEU A 60 19.87 -23.35 -2.19
N ASP A 61 21.05 -23.32 -1.56
CA ASP A 61 22.20 -24.16 -1.95
C ASP A 61 21.97 -25.65 -1.66
N GLN A 62 21.17 -25.95 -0.63
CA GLN A 62 20.87 -27.32 -0.20
C GLN A 62 19.65 -27.94 -0.90
N LEU A 63 19.02 -27.19 -1.80
CA LEU A 63 17.82 -27.62 -2.52
C LEU A 63 18.18 -28.36 -3.80
N GLN A 64 17.28 -29.25 -4.22
CA GLN A 64 17.36 -29.87 -5.52
C GLN A 64 17.25 -28.82 -6.64
N GLN A 65 17.79 -29.16 -7.81
CA GLN A 65 17.87 -28.22 -8.94
C GLN A 65 16.48 -27.71 -9.34
N ILE A 66 15.48 -28.60 -9.41
CA ILE A 66 14.10 -28.26 -9.81
C ILE A 66 13.49 -27.25 -8.83
N THR A 67 13.53 -27.56 -7.54
CA THR A 67 13.05 -26.70 -6.45
C THR A 67 13.73 -25.34 -6.44
N ARG A 68 15.05 -25.32 -6.59
CA ARG A 68 15.84 -24.10 -6.68
C ARG A 68 15.44 -23.26 -7.89
N ASP A 69 15.21 -23.87 -9.04
CA ASP A 69 14.82 -23.14 -10.25
C ASP A 69 13.41 -22.56 -10.14
N LEU A 70 12.46 -23.31 -9.56
CA LEU A 70 11.12 -22.79 -9.27
C LEU A 70 11.15 -21.62 -8.28
N LEU A 71 11.95 -21.71 -7.22
CA LEU A 71 12.14 -20.60 -6.27
C LEU A 71 12.79 -19.38 -6.94
N LYS A 72 13.80 -19.58 -7.78
CA LYS A 72 14.39 -18.48 -8.58
C LYS A 72 13.37 -17.83 -9.51
N GLN A 73 12.51 -18.61 -10.16
CA GLN A 73 11.41 -18.08 -10.96
C GLN A 73 10.45 -17.25 -10.09
N LEU A 74 10.14 -17.73 -8.88
CA LEU A 74 9.28 -17.00 -7.95
C LEU A 74 9.91 -15.67 -7.49
N PHE A 75 11.22 -15.64 -7.23
CA PHE A 75 11.98 -14.41 -6.96
C PHE A 75 11.96 -13.44 -8.15
N ALA A 76 12.16 -13.95 -9.37
CA ALA A 76 12.07 -13.13 -10.58
C ALA A 76 10.66 -12.53 -10.72
N GLN A 77 9.64 -13.30 -10.40
CA GLN A 77 8.25 -12.85 -10.46
C GLN A 77 7.92 -11.78 -9.41
N LYS A 78 8.44 -11.92 -8.19
CA LYS A 78 8.39 -10.87 -7.17
C LYS A 78 9.07 -9.59 -7.66
N ASN A 79 10.21 -9.69 -8.34
CA ASN A 79 10.90 -8.52 -8.89
C ASN A 79 10.11 -7.85 -10.01
N ASN A 80 9.43 -8.61 -10.88
CA ASN A 80 8.53 -8.08 -11.89
C ASN A 80 7.40 -7.24 -11.27
N CYS A 81 6.76 -7.76 -10.21
CA CYS A 81 5.77 -7.00 -9.44
C CYS A 81 6.35 -5.69 -8.89
N GLN A 82 7.54 -5.76 -8.27
CA GLN A 82 8.22 -4.59 -7.70
C GLN A 82 8.51 -3.51 -8.75
N ILE A 83 8.95 -3.90 -9.95
CA ILE A 83 9.21 -2.97 -11.06
C ILE A 83 7.91 -2.26 -11.49
N ILE A 84 6.79 -2.98 -11.60
CA ILE A 84 5.49 -2.40 -11.95
C ILE A 84 5.06 -1.36 -10.91
N ILE A 85 5.19 -1.70 -9.63
CA ILE A 85 4.86 -0.80 -8.50
C ILE A 85 5.71 0.46 -8.58
N GLN A 86 7.04 0.32 -8.63
CA GLN A 86 7.96 1.46 -8.65
C GLN A 86 7.76 2.35 -9.88
N ASN A 87 7.57 1.77 -11.06
CA ASN A 87 7.37 2.54 -12.29
C ASN A 87 6.05 3.31 -12.28
N THR A 88 5.00 2.70 -11.73
CA THR A 88 3.70 3.37 -11.59
C THR A 88 3.82 4.54 -10.60
N ILE A 89 4.43 4.33 -9.44
CA ILE A 89 4.67 5.41 -8.47
C ILE A 89 5.49 6.54 -9.09
N ARG A 90 6.59 6.22 -9.79
CA ARG A 90 7.42 7.24 -10.47
C ARG A 90 6.60 8.07 -11.47
N ARG A 91 5.68 7.43 -12.19
CA ARG A 91 4.80 8.13 -13.14
C ARG A 91 3.85 9.07 -12.42
N GLU A 92 3.18 8.62 -11.36
CA GLU A 92 2.26 9.45 -10.58
C GLU A 92 2.97 10.63 -9.91
N LEU A 93 4.17 10.41 -9.35
CA LEU A 93 5.01 11.47 -8.79
C LEU A 93 5.35 12.54 -9.84
N ARG A 94 5.76 12.12 -11.05
CA ARG A 94 6.04 13.06 -12.15
C ARG A 94 4.81 13.86 -12.57
N ILE A 95 3.63 13.24 -12.63
CA ILE A 95 2.36 13.94 -12.93
C ILE A 95 2.08 15.01 -11.87
N LYS A 96 2.44 14.75 -10.61
CA LYS A 96 2.33 15.71 -9.50
C LYS A 96 3.49 16.71 -9.41
N GLY A 97 4.43 16.70 -10.36
CA GLY A 97 5.60 17.59 -10.37
C GLY A 97 6.70 17.22 -9.38
N LEU A 98 6.65 16.03 -8.78
CA LEU A 98 7.65 15.54 -7.84
C LEU A 98 8.70 14.68 -8.55
N ILE A 99 9.96 15.08 -8.47
CA ILE A 99 11.10 14.35 -9.07
C ILE A 99 11.95 13.79 -7.93
N ARG A 100 11.52 12.65 -7.38
CA ARG A 100 12.26 11.90 -6.36
C ARG A 100 12.04 10.39 -6.49
N PRO A 101 12.89 9.56 -5.87
CA PRO A 101 12.66 8.12 -5.82
C PRO A 101 11.33 7.75 -5.12
N PRO A 102 10.68 6.65 -5.54
CA PRO A 102 9.53 6.08 -4.81
C PRO A 102 9.87 5.74 -3.36
N GLN A 103 8.97 6.09 -2.46
CA GLN A 103 8.98 5.71 -1.05
C GLN A 103 7.76 4.82 -0.75
N GLN A 104 7.77 4.15 0.40
CA GLN A 104 6.69 3.24 0.79
C GLN A 104 5.34 3.96 0.94
N ASP A 105 5.34 5.20 1.44
CA ASP A 105 4.13 6.01 1.61
C ASP A 105 3.47 6.41 0.27
N ASP A 106 4.23 6.35 -0.82
CA ASP A 106 3.73 6.65 -2.17
C ASP A 106 2.87 5.53 -2.77
N GLU A 107 2.81 4.35 -2.13
CA GLU A 107 1.89 3.28 -2.55
C GLU A 107 0.43 3.75 -2.55
N SER A 108 0.12 4.80 -1.77
CA SER A 108 -1.21 5.41 -1.74
C SER A 108 -1.63 6.04 -3.06
N LEU A 109 -0.68 6.34 -3.94
CA LEU A 109 -0.93 6.84 -5.29
C LEU A 109 -1.51 5.77 -6.22
N LEU A 110 -1.46 4.50 -5.84
CA LEU A 110 -1.83 3.37 -6.69
C LEU A 110 -3.32 3.01 -6.61
N PHE A 111 -4.04 3.52 -5.60
CA PHE A 111 -5.38 3.03 -5.23
C PHE A 111 -6.46 3.13 -6.31
N GLN A 112 -6.27 3.97 -7.34
CA GLN A 112 -7.26 4.20 -8.40
C GLN A 112 -6.81 3.75 -9.79
N ASN A 113 -5.59 3.21 -9.92
CA ASN A 113 -5.01 2.93 -11.23
C ASN A 113 -5.42 1.53 -11.75
N LYS A 114 -6.53 1.46 -12.50
CA LYS A 114 -7.05 0.20 -13.07
C LYS A 114 -6.02 -0.56 -13.93
N LYS A 115 -5.19 0.16 -14.69
CA LYS A 115 -4.17 -0.45 -15.54
C LYS A 115 -3.09 -1.10 -14.69
N PHE A 116 -2.65 -0.42 -13.63
CA PHE A 116 -1.73 -0.97 -12.64
C PHE A 116 -2.30 -2.22 -11.99
N ASN A 117 -3.56 -2.19 -11.53
CA ASN A 117 -4.19 -3.35 -10.88
C ASN A 117 -4.19 -4.57 -11.81
N LYS A 118 -4.58 -4.38 -13.08
CA LYS A 118 -4.56 -5.45 -14.07
C LYS A 118 -3.14 -6.01 -14.27
N SER A 119 -2.15 -5.14 -14.44
CA SER A 119 -0.76 -5.55 -14.65
C SER A 119 -0.18 -6.28 -13.44
N LEU A 120 -0.40 -5.77 -12.22
CA LEU A 120 0.07 -6.40 -10.99
C LEU A 120 -0.65 -7.74 -10.77
N LYS A 121 -1.95 -7.81 -11.02
CA LYS A 121 -2.74 -9.03 -10.93
C LYS A 121 -2.20 -10.12 -11.84
N THR A 122 -1.92 -9.80 -13.10
CA THR A 122 -1.32 -10.77 -14.05
C THR A 122 -0.02 -11.34 -13.50
N GLN A 123 0.84 -10.49 -12.93
CA GLN A 123 2.09 -10.98 -12.35
C GLN A 123 1.86 -11.87 -11.12
N LEU A 124 0.92 -11.51 -10.25
CA LEU A 124 0.58 -12.33 -9.08
C LEU A 124 -0.03 -13.68 -9.48
N THR A 125 -0.85 -13.73 -10.53
CA THR A 125 -1.40 -15.00 -11.04
C THR A 125 -0.30 -15.95 -11.51
N ILE A 126 0.73 -15.43 -12.19
CA ILE A 126 1.90 -16.24 -12.59
C ILE A 126 2.65 -16.74 -11.35
N ALA A 127 2.83 -15.89 -10.32
CA ALA A 127 3.45 -16.30 -9.06
C ALA A 127 2.65 -17.41 -8.36
N ALA A 128 1.32 -17.30 -8.35
CA ALA A 128 0.44 -18.31 -7.78
C ALA A 128 0.55 -19.65 -8.52
N GLU A 129 0.74 -19.64 -9.83
CA GLU A 129 0.96 -20.86 -10.60
C GLU A 129 2.29 -21.54 -10.27
N ILE A 130 3.38 -20.76 -10.19
CA ILE A 130 4.69 -21.26 -9.76
C ILE A 130 4.61 -21.86 -8.36
N ILE A 131 3.89 -21.20 -7.43
CA ILE A 131 3.65 -21.71 -6.08
C ILE A 131 2.93 -23.07 -6.12
N ARG A 132 1.89 -23.22 -6.94
CA ARG A 132 1.18 -24.49 -7.07
C ARG A 132 2.08 -25.61 -7.61
N THR A 133 2.94 -25.30 -8.57
CA THR A 133 3.95 -26.26 -9.05
C THR A 133 4.93 -26.61 -7.95
N LEU A 134 5.43 -25.63 -7.21
CA LEU A 134 6.36 -25.81 -6.11
C LEU A 134 5.76 -26.65 -4.97
N GLN A 135 4.44 -26.56 -4.74
CA GLN A 135 3.75 -27.38 -3.75
C GLN A 135 3.69 -28.87 -4.12
N GLN A 136 3.84 -29.22 -5.40
CA GLN A 136 3.89 -30.63 -5.84
C GLN A 136 5.30 -31.23 -5.69
N ASP A 137 6.31 -30.41 -5.39
CA ASP A 137 7.70 -30.82 -5.23
C ASP A 137 7.94 -31.35 -3.80
N GLU A 138 8.44 -32.59 -3.69
CA GLU A 138 8.70 -33.23 -2.39
C GLU A 138 9.84 -32.54 -1.63
N ASP A 139 10.92 -32.14 -2.33
CA ASP A 139 12.06 -31.45 -1.69
C ASP A 139 11.62 -30.11 -1.07
N PHE A 140 10.73 -29.37 -1.74
CA PHE A 140 10.15 -28.16 -1.17
C PHE A 140 9.33 -28.44 0.10
N GLN A 141 8.47 -29.45 0.07
CA GLN A 141 7.62 -29.82 1.20
C GLN A 141 8.43 -30.29 2.41
N ASP A 142 9.49 -31.06 2.17
CA ASP A 142 10.38 -31.57 3.22
C ASP A 142 11.22 -30.47 3.85
N LYS A 143 11.73 -29.53 3.04
CA LYS A 143 12.60 -28.45 3.51
C LYS A 143 11.83 -27.28 4.12
N PHE A 144 10.59 -27.04 3.68
CA PHE A 144 9.80 -25.88 4.08
C PHE A 144 8.33 -26.19 4.42
N PRO A 145 8.04 -27.17 5.30
CA PRO A 145 6.68 -27.66 5.53
C PRO A 145 5.71 -26.58 6.02
N THR A 146 6.17 -25.66 6.89
CA THR A 146 5.33 -24.56 7.38
C THR A 146 5.08 -23.50 6.30
N MET A 147 6.06 -23.23 5.44
CA MET A 147 5.90 -22.22 4.39
C MET A 147 5.03 -22.70 3.25
N CYS A 148 5.01 -24.00 2.95
CA CYS A 148 4.08 -24.60 1.98
C CYS A 148 2.64 -24.14 2.21
N VAL A 149 2.16 -24.22 3.45
CA VAL A 149 0.81 -23.79 3.82
C VAL A 149 0.62 -22.30 3.53
N SER A 150 1.54 -21.45 3.99
CA SER A 150 1.43 -20.00 3.79
C SER A 150 1.55 -19.57 2.31
N PHE A 151 2.35 -20.27 1.51
CA PHE A 151 2.44 -20.05 0.07
C PHE A 151 1.13 -20.46 -0.61
N MET A 152 0.53 -21.59 -0.23
CA MET A 152 -0.75 -22.02 -0.77
C MET A 152 -1.90 -21.08 -0.41
N GLU A 153 -1.98 -20.64 0.84
CA GLU A 153 -2.95 -19.61 1.27
C GLU A 153 -2.82 -18.33 0.43
N LEU A 154 -1.59 -17.90 0.14
CA LEU A 154 -1.33 -16.79 -0.76
C LEU A 154 -1.83 -17.08 -2.18
N ALA A 155 -1.51 -18.24 -2.75
CA ALA A 155 -1.91 -18.63 -4.10
C ALA A 155 -3.44 -18.68 -4.25
N ASP A 156 -4.15 -19.12 -3.22
CA ASP A 156 -5.61 -19.18 -3.19
C ASP A 156 -6.23 -17.80 -3.01
N SER A 157 -5.63 -16.95 -2.16
CA SER A 157 -6.04 -15.55 -2.05
C SER A 157 -5.96 -14.82 -3.40
N ILE A 158 -4.94 -15.14 -4.22
CA ILE A 158 -4.77 -14.56 -5.55
C ILE A 158 -5.87 -15.06 -6.50
N GLN A 159 -6.27 -16.33 -6.44
CA GLN A 159 -7.32 -16.86 -7.33
C GLN A 159 -8.74 -16.45 -6.94
N SER A 160 -9.03 -16.29 -5.65
CA SER A 160 -10.39 -15.94 -5.14
C SER A 160 -10.98 -14.63 -5.69
N ILE A 161 -10.17 -13.79 -6.33
CA ILE A 161 -10.55 -12.49 -6.91
C ILE A 161 -10.80 -12.58 -8.43
N SER A 162 -10.58 -13.74 -9.05
CA SER A 162 -10.80 -13.97 -10.49
C SER A 162 -12.21 -14.52 -10.82
N LEU A 163 -13.06 -14.72 -9.81
CA LEU A 163 -14.48 -15.10 -9.92
C LEU A 163 -15.36 -13.90 -9.53
#